data_AF-A0A5A7U3R0-F1
#
_entry.id   AF-A0A5A7U3R0-F1
#
_cell.length_a   1.000
_cell.length_b   1.000
_cell.length_c   1.000
_cell.angle_alpha   90.00
_cell.angle_beta   90.00
_cell.angle_gamma   90.00
#
_symmetry.space_group_name_H-M   'P 1'
#
loop_
_entity.id
_entity.type
_entity.pdbx_description
1 polymer ?
#
loop_
_entity_poly.entity_id
_entity_poly.type
_entity_poly.pdbx_seq_one_letter_code
_entity_poly.pdbx_strand_id
1 'polypeptide(L)'
;MITLATNSDDNIFLKDKKVSRKGCSTFLAYVVEVQKEKLKPDDVLVVNEFLHVDLSRLPLDREVKFTMELLLGMTPISQALYKMAPSEFKELKVQLQELVDNGYIRRSVSPWGAPMLFVKKKDDTLR
;
A
#
# COMPACT_ATOMS: atom_id res chain seq x y z
N MET A 1 -19.62 23.23 30.48
CA MET A 1 -19.03 22.46 29.37
C MET A 1 -19.57 21.05 29.46
N ILE A 2 -20.57 20.73 28.64
CA ILE A 2 -21.14 19.37 28.55
C ILE A 2 -20.53 18.77 27.28
N THR A 3 -19.60 17.84 27.44
CA THR A 3 -19.00 17.12 26.30
C THR A 3 -19.91 15.94 25.97
N LEU A 4 -20.62 16.00 24.84
CA LEU A 4 -21.31 14.83 24.29
C LEU A 4 -20.37 14.18 23.28
N ALA A 5 -19.65 13.14 23.72
CA ALA A 5 -18.85 12.33 22.82
C ALA A 5 -19.77 11.36 22.08
N THR A 6 -20.05 11.62 20.80
CA THR A 6 -20.68 10.64 19.91
C THR A 6 -19.60 10.00 19.05
N ASN A 7 -19.52 8.67 19.08
CA ASN A 7 -18.72 7.74 18.27
C ASN A 7 -17.38 8.21 17.69
N SER A 8 -16.30 7.63 18.23
CA SER A 8 -14.91 7.42 17.76
C SER A 8 -14.21 8.44 16.84
N ASP A 9 -14.85 9.00 15.83
CA ASP A 9 -14.17 9.65 14.72
C ASP A 9 -14.50 11.14 14.54
N ASP A 10 -15.55 11.67 15.21
CA ASP A 10 -15.99 13.06 15.07
C ASP A 10 -15.77 13.91 16.34
N ASN A 11 -14.77 14.79 16.32
CA ASN A 11 -14.51 15.76 17.40
C ASN A 11 -15.36 17.03 17.24
N ILE A 12 -16.65 16.93 17.57
CA ILE A 12 -17.60 18.05 17.52
C ILE A 12 -17.78 18.66 18.91
N PHE A 13 -17.56 19.98 19.07
CA PHE A 13 -17.73 20.66 20.35
C PHE A 13 -18.92 21.64 20.32
N LEU A 14 -19.81 21.53 21.30
CA LEU A 14 -20.90 22.49 21.54
C LEU A 14 -20.46 23.55 22.54
N LYS A 15 -20.51 24.84 22.14
CA LYS A 15 -20.28 25.98 23.03
C LYS A 15 -21.55 26.78 23.19
N ASP A 16 -21.90 27.12 24.42
CA ASP A 16 -23.03 27.98 24.74
C ASP A 16 -22.56 29.32 25.33
N LYS A 17 -23.22 30.41 24.94
CA LYS A 17 -22.98 31.75 25.47
C LYS A 17 -24.30 32.35 25.93
N LYS A 18 -24.38 32.67 27.22
CA LYS A 18 -25.52 33.38 27.79
C LYS A 18 -25.48 34.85 27.38
N VAL A 19 -26.54 35.33 26.74
CA VAL A 19 -26.72 36.74 26.37
C VAL A 19 -27.95 37.28 27.09
N SER A 20 -27.78 38.40 27.79
CA SER A 20 -28.83 39.07 28.54
C SER A 20 -29.11 40.43 27.88
N ARG A 21 -30.34 40.66 27.44
CA ARG A 21 -30.82 41.99 27.06
C ARG A 21 -32.20 42.24 27.64
N LYS A 22 -32.33 43.36 28.37
CA LYS A 22 -33.58 43.95 28.88
C LYS A 22 -34.63 42.93 29.37
N GLY A 23 -34.26 42.11 30.36
CA GLY A 23 -35.19 41.23 31.06
C GLY A 23 -35.40 39.83 30.46
N CYS A 24 -34.80 39.52 29.30
CA CYS A 24 -34.83 38.18 28.71
C CYS A 24 -33.42 37.60 28.60
N SER A 25 -33.20 36.41 29.17
CA SER A 25 -31.94 35.67 29.03
C SER A 25 -32.07 34.65 27.90
N THR A 26 -31.29 34.85 26.84
CA THR A 26 -31.19 33.90 25.73
C THR A 26 -29.84 33.18 25.81
N PHE A 27 -29.82 31.91 25.41
CA PHE A 27 -28.60 31.11 25.31
C PHE A 27 -28.29 30.89 23.83
N LEU A 28 -27.10 31.27 23.40
CA LEU A 28 -26.61 31.05 22.05
C LEU A 28 -25.67 29.85 22.07
N ALA A 29 -26.12 28.71 21.58
CA ALA A 29 -25.26 27.56 21.34
C ALA A 29 -24.78 27.55 19.88
N TYR A 30 -23.48 27.36 19.67
CA TYR A 30 -22.91 27.12 18.35
C TYR A 30 -22.01 25.89 18.39
N VAL A 31 -22.04 25.15 17.28
CA VAL A 31 -21.24 23.94 17.07
C VAL A 31 -19.93 24.36 16.42
N VAL A 32 -18.81 23.91 16.98
CA VAL A 32 -17.48 24.06 16.38
C VAL A 32 -17.04 22.68 15.91
N GLU A 33 -17.00 22.54 14.59
CA GLU A 33 -16.41 21.39 13.93
C GLU A 33 -14.90 21.62 13.81
N VAL A 34 -14.11 20.80 14.49
CA VAL A 34 -12.65 20.85 14.38
C VAL A 34 -12.24 19.83 13.34
N GLN A 35 -11.85 20.33 12.16
CA GLN A 35 -11.22 19.51 11.13
C GLN A 35 -9.93 18.92 11.73
N LYS A 36 -9.91 17.60 11.89
CA LYS A 36 -8.69 16.88 12.27
C LYS A 36 -7.78 16.93 11.06
N GLU A 37 -6.74 17.75 11.09
CA GLU A 37 -5.74 17.79 10.02
C GLU A 37 -5.20 16.37 9.82
N LYS A 38 -5.42 15.80 8.63
CA LYS A 38 -4.78 14.56 8.23
C LYS A 38 -3.28 14.85 8.18
N LEU A 39 -2.56 14.35 9.19
CA LEU A 39 -1.11 14.40 9.21
C LEU A 39 -0.58 13.82 7.90
N LYS A 40 0.28 14.58 7.24
CA LYS A 40 1.00 14.10 6.06
C LYS A 40 2.02 13.07 6.54
N PRO A 41 2.39 12.07 5.71
CA PRO A 41 3.44 11.12 6.07
C PRO A 41 4.76 11.83 6.45
N ASP A 42 5.01 13.02 5.91
CA ASP A 42 6.15 13.89 6.23
C ASP A 42 6.13 14.45 7.67
N ASP A 43 4.99 14.41 8.36
CA ASP A 43 4.87 14.88 9.76
C ASP A 43 5.33 13.81 10.77
N VAL A 44 5.57 12.58 10.29
CA VAL A 44 6.05 11.46 11.10
C VAL A 44 7.57 11.42 11.02
N LEU A 45 8.25 11.83 12.10
CA LEU A 45 9.72 11.88 12.19
C LEU A 45 10.41 10.59 11.70
N VAL A 46 9.85 9.43 12.05
CA VAL A 46 10.38 8.12 11.64
C VAL A 46 10.30 7.91 10.12
N VAL A 47 9.25 8.39 9.44
CA VAL A 47 9.14 8.27 7.97
C VAL A 47 10.19 9.16 7.30
N ASN A 48 10.40 10.37 7.83
CA ASN A 48 11.42 11.30 7.32
C ASN A 48 12.85 10.75 7.43
N GLU A 49 13.18 10.04 8.52
CA GLU A 49 14.50 9.42 8.73
C GLU A 49 14.85 8.38 7.65
N PHE A 50 13.83 7.74 7.05
CA PHE A 50 14.02 6.70 6.04
C PHE A 50 13.52 7.10 4.64
N LEU A 51 13.24 8.39 4.38
CA LEU A 51 12.84 8.88 3.05
C LEU A 51 13.85 8.54 1.95
N HIS A 52 15.14 8.40 2.31
CA HIS A 52 16.20 8.01 1.39
C HIS A 52 16.11 6.53 0.95
N VAL A 53 15.49 5.67 1.77
CA VAL A 53 15.33 4.24 1.48
C VAL A 53 14.20 4.09 0.48
N ASP A 54 14.56 4.15 -0.79
CA ASP A 54 13.62 3.95 -1.89
C ASP A 54 13.16 2.48 -1.94
N LEU A 55 11.99 2.21 -1.37
CA LEU A 55 11.33 0.89 -1.40
C LEU A 55 10.83 0.50 -2.80
N SER A 56 10.79 1.43 -3.75
CA SER A 56 10.32 1.18 -5.12
C SER A 56 11.38 0.56 -6.02
N ARG A 57 12.64 0.56 -5.57
CA ARG A 57 13.79 0.00 -6.30
C ARG A 57 14.32 -1.24 -5.59
N LEU A 58 14.91 -2.15 -6.37
CA LEU A 58 15.71 -3.22 -5.78
C LEU A 58 16.82 -2.61 -4.92
N PRO A 59 17.16 -3.22 -3.77
CA PRO A 59 18.35 -2.83 -3.04
C PRO A 59 19.53 -2.94 -3.99
N LEU A 60 20.23 -1.81 -4.17
CA LEU A 60 21.45 -1.72 -4.96
C LEU A 60 22.42 -2.82 -4.50
N ASP A 61 23.11 -3.45 -5.45
CA ASP A 61 24.09 -4.53 -5.30
C ASP A 61 24.27 -5.02 -3.85
N ARG A 62 23.58 -6.12 -3.52
CA ARG A 62 23.80 -6.79 -2.24
C ARG A 62 25.23 -7.35 -2.22
N GLU A 63 25.94 -7.09 -1.14
CA GLU A 63 27.31 -7.61 -0.92
C GLU A 63 27.35 -9.16 -0.97
N VAL A 64 26.21 -9.80 -0.65
CA VAL A 64 26.02 -11.25 -0.72
C VAL A 64 25.39 -11.67 -2.04
N LYS A 65 26.12 -12.46 -2.83
CA LYS A 65 25.58 -13.16 -4.00
C LYS A 65 24.82 -14.41 -3.54
N PHE A 66 23.57 -14.54 -3.96
CA PHE A 66 22.82 -15.78 -3.77
C PHE A 66 23.25 -16.80 -4.83
N THR A 67 23.90 -17.88 -4.40
CA THR A 67 24.24 -19.02 -5.25
C THR A 67 23.33 -20.19 -4.89
N MET A 68 22.66 -20.76 -5.89
CA MET A 68 21.92 -22.00 -5.73
C MET A 68 22.82 -23.16 -6.14
N GLU A 69 23.22 -23.97 -5.17
CA GLU A 69 24.00 -25.19 -5.43
C GLU A 69 23.09 -26.28 -6.02
N LEU A 70 23.53 -26.89 -7.12
CA LEU A 70 22.85 -28.02 -7.73
C LEU A 70 23.45 -29.32 -7.22
N LEU A 71 22.60 -30.29 -6.93
CA LEU A 71 23.07 -31.65 -6.64
C LEU A 71 23.70 -32.25 -7.89
N LEU A 72 24.79 -33.01 -7.71
CA LEU A 72 25.50 -33.68 -8.80
C LEU A 72 24.54 -34.61 -9.56
N GLY A 73 24.43 -34.40 -10.87
CA GLY A 73 23.54 -35.18 -11.74
C GLY A 73 22.14 -34.58 -11.96
N MET A 74 21.81 -33.43 -11.37
CA MET A 74 20.59 -32.70 -11.73
C MET A 74 20.69 -32.14 -13.15
N THR A 75 19.73 -32.51 -13.99
CA THR A 75 19.52 -31.90 -15.30
C THR A 75 18.50 -30.77 -15.21
N PRO A 76 18.58 -29.76 -16.10
CA PRO A 76 17.58 -28.69 -16.13
C PRO A 76 16.17 -29.21 -16.40
N ILE A 77 15.20 -28.69 -15.66
CA ILE A 77 13.78 -28.97 -15.86
C ILE A 77 13.12 -27.75 -16.47
N SER A 78 12.41 -27.94 -17.58
CA SER A 78 11.59 -26.92 -18.22
C SER A 78 10.16 -27.44 -18.36
N GLN A 79 9.22 -26.80 -17.69
CA GLN A 79 7.80 -27.14 -17.75
C GLN A 79 7.04 -26.09 -18.56
N ALA A 80 6.05 -26.54 -19.33
CA ALA A 80 5.17 -25.66 -20.07
C ALA A 80 4.28 -24.83 -19.12
N LEU A 81 3.91 -23.64 -19.56
CA LEU A 81 2.97 -22.78 -18.84
C LEU A 81 1.58 -23.45 -18.74
N TYR A 82 0.90 -23.24 -17.62
CA TYR A 82 -0.50 -23.66 -17.48
C TYR A 82 -1.41 -22.94 -18.49
N LYS A 83 -2.50 -23.58 -18.88
CA LYS A 83 -3.52 -22.95 -19.72
C LYS A 83 -4.21 -21.86 -18.92
N MET A 84 -4.22 -20.64 -19.47
CA MET A 84 -4.84 -19.46 -18.88
C MET A 84 -5.93 -18.91 -19.79
N ALA A 85 -6.92 -18.23 -19.22
CA ALA A 85 -7.91 -17.48 -19.98
C ALA A 85 -7.26 -16.27 -20.69
N PRO A 86 -7.86 -15.75 -21.78
CA PRO A 86 -7.32 -14.57 -22.48
C PRO A 86 -7.12 -13.33 -21.59
N SER A 87 -8.00 -13.14 -20.59
CA SER A 87 -7.90 -12.05 -19.61
C SER A 87 -6.68 -12.20 -18.69
N GLU A 88 -6.46 -13.40 -18.16
CA GLU A 88 -5.29 -13.72 -17.33
C GLU A 88 -3.99 -13.54 -18.11
N PHE A 89 -3.93 -14.03 -19.36
CA PHE A 89 -2.74 -13.87 -20.19
C PHE A 89 -2.43 -12.39 -20.52
N LYS A 90 -3.46 -11.55 -20.63
CA LYS A 90 -3.28 -10.10 -20.80
C LYS A 90 -2.67 -9.48 -19.54
N GLU A 91 -3.19 -9.85 -18.37
CA GLU A 91 -2.67 -9.41 -17.07
C GLU A 91 -1.19 -9.83 -16.87
N LEU A 92 -0.85 -11.06 -17.25
CA LEU A 92 0.51 -11.58 -17.16
C LEU A 92 1.51 -10.73 -17.95
N LYS A 93 1.13 -10.30 -19.16
CA LYS A 93 1.99 -9.44 -19.97
C LYS A 93 2.21 -8.08 -19.34
N VAL A 94 1.18 -7.50 -18.73
CA VAL A 94 1.28 -6.20 -18.06
C VAL A 94 2.24 -6.31 -16.88
N GLN A 95 2.05 -7.30 -16.00
CA GLN A 95 2.91 -7.50 -14.84
C GLN A 95 4.36 -7.80 -15.22
N LEU A 96 4.60 -8.63 -16.24
CA LEU A 96 5.95 -8.89 -16.74
C LEU A 96 6.62 -7.63 -17.29
N GLN A 97 5.87 -6.76 -17.98
CA GLN A 97 6.41 -5.51 -18.50
C GLN A 97 6.79 -4.57 -17.35
N GLU A 98 5.93 -4.42 -16.34
CA GLU A 98 6.23 -3.63 -15.14
C GLU A 98 7.47 -4.15 -14.41
N LEU A 99 7.63 -5.48 -14.29
CA LEU A 99 8.82 -6.06 -13.67
C LEU A 99 10.10 -5.81 -14.48
N VAL A 100 10.02 -5.77 -15.81
CA VAL A 100 11.15 -5.42 -16.68
C VAL A 100 11.47 -3.94 -16.56
N ASP A 101 10.47 -3.07 -16.60
CA ASP A 101 10.63 -1.61 -16.55
C ASP A 101 11.20 -1.16 -15.21
N ASN A 102 10.81 -1.82 -14.12
CA ASN A 102 11.37 -1.60 -12.79
C ASN A 102 12.76 -2.24 -12.59
N GLY A 103 13.26 -3.02 -13.57
CA GLY A 103 14.56 -3.69 -13.48
C GLY A 103 14.60 -4.90 -12.55
N TYR A 104 13.44 -5.43 -12.15
CA TYR A 104 13.34 -6.62 -11.29
C TYR A 104 13.74 -7.90 -12.02
N ILE A 105 13.43 -8.00 -13.32
CA ILE A 105 13.73 -9.16 -14.16
C ILE A 105 14.35 -8.74 -15.48
N ARG A 106 14.99 -9.70 -16.16
CA ARG A 106 15.51 -9.54 -17.53
C ARG A 106 15.19 -10.77 -18.36
N ARG A 107 15.13 -10.60 -19.68
CA ARG A 107 15.04 -11.74 -20.60
C ARG A 107 16.26 -12.67 -20.41
N SER A 108 16.02 -13.96 -20.45
CA SER A 108 17.07 -14.98 -20.34
C SER A 108 16.77 -16.16 -21.26
N VAL A 109 17.81 -16.93 -21.59
CA VAL A 109 17.73 -18.19 -22.35
C VAL A 109 18.09 -19.36 -21.44
N SER A 110 17.36 -19.48 -20.34
CA SER A 110 17.61 -20.51 -19.33
C SER A 110 17.13 -21.89 -19.80
N PRO A 111 17.90 -22.97 -19.59
CA PRO A 111 17.39 -24.33 -19.78
C PRO A 111 16.39 -24.74 -18.68
N TRP A 112 16.29 -23.96 -17.61
CA TRP A 112 15.31 -24.12 -16.54
C TRP A 112 14.07 -23.26 -16.80
N GLY A 113 12.90 -23.85 -16.66
CA GLY A 113 11.60 -23.18 -16.82
C GLY A 113 10.60 -23.67 -15.78
N ALA A 114 10.08 -22.74 -14.98
CA ALA A 114 9.02 -23.02 -14.01
C ALA A 114 7.66 -22.53 -14.57
N PRO A 115 6.57 -23.26 -14.32
CA PRO A 115 5.26 -22.81 -14.73
C PRO A 115 4.80 -21.64 -13.84
N MET A 116 4.00 -20.73 -14.40
CA MET A 116 3.42 -19.60 -13.69
C MET A 116 1.91 -19.79 -13.53
N LEU A 117 1.38 -19.33 -12.40
CA LEU A 117 -0.02 -19.44 -12.00
C LEU A 117 -0.48 -18.12 -11.41
N PHE A 118 -1.73 -17.75 -11.67
CA PHE A 118 -2.37 -16.64 -10.98
C PHE A 118 -3.11 -17.10 -9.74
N VAL A 119 -3.00 -16.29 -8.71
CA VAL A 119 -3.72 -16.37 -7.45
C VAL A 119 -4.57 -15.13 -7.31
N LYS A 120 -5.85 -15.34 -7.05
CA LYS A 120 -6.79 -14.26 -6.79
C LYS A 120 -6.57 -13.71 -5.37
N LYS A 121 -6.30 -12.41 -5.27
CA LYS A 121 -6.17 -11.69 -4.01
C LYS A 121 -7.52 -11.26 -3.44
N LYS A 122 -7.51 -10.82 -2.17
CA LYS A 122 -8.71 -10.31 -1.47
C LYS A 122 -9.34 -9.09 -2.16
N ASP A 123 -8.55 -8.32 -2.89
CA ASP A 123 -8.95 -7.12 -3.63
C ASP A 123 -9.42 -7.44 -5.06
N ASP A 124 -9.72 -8.71 -5.36
CA ASP A 124 -10.13 -9.21 -6.69
C ASP A 124 -9.02 -9.18 -7.77
N THR A 125 -7.82 -8.69 -7.44
CA THR A 125 -6.68 -8.66 -8.37
C THR A 125 -6.03 -10.03 -8.52
N LEU A 126 -5.35 -10.26 -9.64
CA LEU A 126 -4.60 -11.49 -9.91
C LEU A 126 -3.11 -11.25 -9.67
N ARG A 127 -2.43 -12.15 -8.95
CA ARG A 127 -0.96 -12.13 -8.77
C ARG A 127 -0.32 -13.50 -8.79
#